data_AF-A0A5P1EAV4-F1
#
_entry.id   AF-A0A5P1EAV4-F1
#
_cell.length_a   1.000
_cell.length_b   1.000
_cell.length_c   1.000
_cell.angle_alpha   90.00
_cell.angle_beta   90.00
_cell.angle_gamma   90.00
#
_symmetry.space_group_name_H-M   'P 1'
#
loop_
_entity.id
_entity.type
_entity.pdbx_description
1 polymer ?
#
loop_
_entity_poly.entity_id
_entity_poly.type
_entity_poly.pdbx_seq_one_letter_code
_entity_poly.pdbx_strand_id
1 'polypeptide(L)'
;MTRRRHAAAAEEAERRRFPAEVEAAETDEFRGGSVLGRDEILRGDSLPGVRIAAAVQIDGAPNYRQAGSLRVHGVAIPTIDGIRNVLNHIGAHKNGMHKRVLWHNLREEPVVYINGRPFVLRDVERPFSNLEYTGINRARVEQMESRLKEDILLEAARYGNKILVTDELPDGQMVDQWEPVMHDSIKTTLEVYEELQVEGYLVDYERVPITDEKSPKESDFDNLVRRIAQVDKDTEIIFNCQMGRGRTTTGMVIATLVYLNRIGASVPICSLLV
;
A
#
# COMPACT_ATOMS: atom_id res chain seq x y z
N MET A 1 4.06 10.57 53.70
CA MET A 1 4.30 9.20 53.19
C MET A 1 3.13 8.62 52.38
N THR A 2 1.92 9.19 52.45
CA THR A 2 0.70 8.60 51.88
C THR A 2 0.50 8.84 50.38
N ARG A 3 0.94 9.99 49.83
CA ARG A 3 0.78 10.31 48.39
C ARG A 3 1.65 9.47 47.44
N ARG A 4 2.87 9.09 47.84
CA ARG A 4 3.76 8.23 47.02
C ARG A 4 3.26 6.79 46.93
N ARG A 5 2.55 6.28 47.95
CA ARG A 5 1.95 4.94 47.93
C ARG A 5 0.71 4.85 47.03
N HIS A 6 -0.07 5.93 46.92
CA HIS A 6 -1.20 5.99 45.99
C HIS A 6 -0.78 6.13 44.52
N ALA A 7 0.31 6.85 44.23
CA ALA A 7 0.85 6.95 42.87
C ALA A 7 1.42 5.60 42.39
N ALA A 8 2.22 4.92 43.22
CA ALA A 8 2.75 3.61 42.90
C ALA A 8 1.65 2.53 42.74
N ALA A 9 0.58 2.58 43.55
CA ALA A 9 -0.54 1.66 43.41
C ALA A 9 -1.41 1.93 42.16
N ALA A 10 -1.49 3.18 41.70
CA ALA A 10 -2.17 3.52 40.44
C ALA A 10 -1.35 3.08 39.22
N GLU A 11 -0.03 3.27 39.26
CA GLU A 11 0.92 2.83 38.23
C GLU A 11 1.02 1.29 38.18
N GLU A 12 0.91 0.60 39.32
CA GLU A 12 0.85 -0.86 39.44
C GLU A 12 -0.54 -1.41 39.04
N ALA A 13 -1.62 -0.67 39.24
CA ALA A 13 -2.95 -1.01 38.74
C ALA A 13 -3.10 -0.79 37.22
N GLU A 14 -2.37 0.19 36.65
CA GLU A 14 -2.26 0.42 35.22
C GLU A 14 -1.37 -0.66 34.56
N ARG A 15 -0.25 -1.03 35.18
CA ARG A 15 0.55 -2.22 34.81
C ARG A 15 -0.20 -3.56 34.95
N ARG A 16 -1.21 -3.65 35.80
CA ARG A 16 -2.08 -4.83 35.94
C ARG A 16 -3.26 -4.83 34.96
N ARG A 17 -3.55 -3.71 34.29
CA ARG A 17 -4.60 -3.60 33.27
C ARG A 17 -4.11 -3.98 31.87
N PHE A 18 -2.81 -3.88 31.63
CA PHE A 18 -2.16 -4.32 30.41
C PHE A 18 -1.29 -5.52 30.74
N PRO A 19 -1.63 -6.75 30.31
CA PRO A 19 -0.70 -7.86 30.40
C PRO A 19 0.54 -7.44 29.63
N ALA A 20 1.68 -7.32 30.31
CA ALA A 20 2.92 -6.86 29.71
C ALA A 20 3.44 -7.82 28.61
N GLU A 21 2.84 -9.00 28.46
CA GLU A 21 3.20 -10.03 27.50
C GLU A 21 1.93 -10.82 27.14
N VAL A 22 0.97 -10.21 26.45
CA VAL A 22 0.01 -11.05 25.69
C VAL A 22 0.84 -11.63 24.55
N GLU A 23 1.05 -12.94 24.54
CA GLU A 23 1.77 -13.59 23.45
C GLU A 23 1.05 -13.31 22.13
N ALA A 24 1.81 -13.21 21.04
CA ALA A 24 1.26 -12.97 19.70
C ALA A 24 0.11 -13.95 19.39
N ALA A 25 0.32 -15.22 19.72
CA ALA A 25 -0.65 -16.30 19.57
C ALA A 25 -1.96 -16.08 20.36
N GLU A 26 -1.88 -15.55 21.60
CA GLU A 26 -3.08 -15.25 22.38
C GLU A 26 -3.83 -14.04 21.79
N THR A 27 -3.12 -13.09 21.18
CA THR A 27 -3.76 -11.89 20.58
C THR A 27 -4.56 -12.24 19.33
N ASP A 28 -4.03 -13.09 18.46
CA ASP A 28 -4.71 -13.54 17.24
C ASP A 28 -6.00 -14.32 17.55
N GLU A 29 -6.02 -15.16 18.59
CA GLU A 29 -7.22 -15.91 19.02
C GLU A 29 -8.40 -15.00 19.47
N PHE A 30 -8.11 -13.78 19.94
CA PHE A 30 -9.11 -12.81 20.39
C PHE A 30 -9.48 -11.73 19.36
N ARG A 31 -8.97 -11.85 18.13
CA ARG A 31 -9.44 -11.00 17.03
C ARG A 31 -10.91 -11.29 16.71
N GLY A 32 -11.61 -10.25 16.28
CA GLY A 32 -13.06 -10.30 16.10
C GLY A 32 -13.59 -9.14 15.28
N GLY A 33 -12.72 -8.50 14.50
CA GLY A 33 -13.10 -7.49 13.54
C GLY A 33 -13.92 -8.07 12.39
N SER A 34 -14.54 -7.18 11.63
CA SER A 34 -15.32 -7.57 10.45
C SER A 34 -14.46 -7.98 9.24
N VAL A 35 -13.20 -7.55 9.25
CA VAL A 35 -12.18 -7.77 8.21
C VAL A 35 -10.89 -8.29 8.84
N LEU A 36 -10.47 -7.78 10.00
CA LEU A 36 -9.38 -8.36 10.81
C LEU A 36 -9.96 -9.38 11.80
N GLY A 37 -10.13 -10.62 11.35
CA GLY A 37 -10.66 -11.72 12.15
C GLY A 37 -9.57 -12.57 12.81
N ARG A 38 -9.97 -13.74 13.31
CA ARG A 38 -9.13 -14.66 14.11
C ARG A 38 -8.06 -15.37 13.30
N ASP A 39 -8.34 -15.61 12.04
CA ASP A 39 -7.46 -16.37 11.16
C ASP A 39 -6.58 -15.44 10.32
N GLU A 40 -6.64 -14.13 10.60
CA GLU A 40 -5.96 -13.09 9.86
C GLU A 40 -4.87 -12.38 10.68
N ILE A 41 -3.71 -12.21 10.06
CA ILE A 41 -2.60 -11.39 10.55
C ILE A 41 -2.45 -10.10 9.75
N LEU A 42 -1.94 -9.05 10.39
CA LEU A 42 -1.57 -7.80 9.73
C LEU A 42 -0.09 -7.80 9.40
N ARG A 43 0.24 -8.12 8.14
CA ARG A 43 1.63 -8.29 7.70
C ARG A 43 2.17 -7.03 7.02
N GLY A 44 3.44 -6.70 7.28
CA GLY A 44 4.16 -5.70 6.50
C GLY A 44 4.15 -6.05 5.01
N ASP A 45 3.68 -5.13 4.17
CA ASP A 45 3.43 -5.44 2.76
C ASP A 45 4.67 -5.30 1.87
N SER A 46 5.66 -4.55 2.35
CA SER A 46 6.96 -4.39 1.69
C SER A 46 7.81 -5.64 1.88
N LEU A 47 8.21 -6.28 0.78
CA LEU A 47 9.07 -7.48 0.79
C LEU A 47 10.56 -7.09 0.68
N PRO A 48 11.38 -7.35 1.71
CA PRO A 48 12.83 -7.14 1.64
C PRO A 48 13.47 -8.04 0.57
N GLY A 49 14.56 -7.59 -0.05
CA GLY A 49 15.38 -8.41 -0.94
C GLY A 49 14.88 -8.55 -2.39
N VAL A 50 13.64 -8.20 -2.69
CA VAL A 50 13.09 -8.24 -4.06
C VAL A 50 13.47 -6.98 -4.83
N ARG A 51 14.55 -7.06 -5.62
CA ARG A 51 15.03 -5.93 -6.45
C ARG A 51 14.94 -6.23 -7.94
N ILE A 52 14.50 -5.24 -8.71
CA ILE A 52 14.63 -5.21 -10.16
C ILE A 52 15.95 -4.49 -10.50
N ALA A 53 16.82 -5.12 -11.29
CA ALA A 53 18.16 -4.60 -11.57
C ALA A 53 18.18 -3.19 -12.21
N ALA A 54 17.17 -2.87 -13.03
CA ALA A 54 17.02 -1.57 -13.70
C ALA A 54 16.31 -0.50 -12.83
N ALA A 55 15.91 -0.82 -11.60
CA ALA A 55 15.14 0.11 -10.77
C ALA A 55 16.02 1.23 -10.18
N VAL A 56 15.55 2.47 -10.33
CA VAL A 56 16.14 3.63 -9.67
C VAL A 56 15.78 3.56 -8.18
N GLN A 57 16.77 3.81 -7.33
CA GLN A 57 16.55 3.82 -5.88
C GLN A 57 15.90 5.14 -5.48
N ILE A 58 14.64 5.08 -5.06
CA ILE A 58 13.93 6.17 -4.40
C ILE A 58 13.59 5.67 -3.00
N ASP A 59 13.97 6.44 -1.98
CA ASP A 59 13.75 6.06 -0.59
C ASP A 59 12.26 5.86 -0.30
N GLY A 60 11.93 4.75 0.35
CA GLY A 60 10.55 4.34 0.60
C GLY A 60 9.74 3.88 -0.63
N ALA A 61 10.31 3.84 -1.84
CA ALA A 61 9.62 3.49 -3.09
C ALA A 61 10.37 2.37 -3.86
N PRO A 62 10.24 1.11 -3.41
CA PRO A 62 10.98 -0.01 -3.99
C PRO A 62 10.62 -0.26 -5.46
N ASN A 63 11.56 -0.78 -6.24
CA ASN A 63 11.38 -1.16 -7.65
C ASN A 63 10.83 -0.06 -8.56
N TYR A 64 11.04 1.21 -8.21
CA TYR A 64 10.70 2.33 -9.06
C TYR A 64 11.49 2.29 -10.38
N ARG A 65 10.79 2.43 -11.51
CA ARG A 65 11.38 2.45 -12.86
C ARG A 65 10.51 3.22 -13.84
N GLN A 66 11.12 3.68 -14.93
CA GLN A 66 10.47 4.37 -16.04
C GLN A 66 10.63 3.57 -17.34
N ALA A 67 9.60 3.54 -18.19
CA ALA A 67 9.63 2.88 -19.48
C ALA A 67 10.40 3.72 -20.51
N GLY A 68 11.72 3.53 -20.60
CA GLY A 68 12.59 4.30 -21.49
C GLY A 68 12.47 5.80 -21.22
N SER A 69 12.17 6.59 -22.27
CA SER A 69 11.90 8.04 -22.16
C SER A 69 10.41 8.39 -22.12
N LEU A 70 9.53 7.39 -21.96
CA LEU A 70 8.09 7.58 -21.91
C LEU A 70 7.62 8.02 -20.53
N ARG A 71 6.43 8.61 -20.47
CA ARG A 71 5.78 9.10 -19.24
C ARG A 71 5.08 7.99 -18.46
N VAL A 72 5.67 6.80 -18.44
CA VAL A 72 5.09 5.59 -17.85
C VAL A 72 6.07 5.03 -16.84
N HIS A 73 5.60 4.90 -15.60
CA HIS A 73 6.40 4.51 -14.45
C HIS A 73 5.77 3.32 -13.74
N GLY A 74 6.61 2.53 -13.08
CA GLY A 74 6.19 1.42 -12.25
C GLY A 74 6.93 1.43 -10.92
N VAL A 75 6.25 1.08 -9.85
CA VAL A 75 6.81 0.99 -8.50
C VAL A 75 6.19 -0.19 -7.75
N ALA A 76 6.91 -0.75 -6.78
CA ALA A 76 6.33 -1.65 -5.77
C ALA A 76 5.50 -0.86 -4.76
N ILE A 77 4.93 -1.52 -3.75
CA ILE A 77 4.19 -0.81 -2.72
C ILE A 77 5.12 0.19 -1.99
N PRO A 78 4.85 1.50 -2.07
CA PRO A 78 5.67 2.49 -1.40
C PRO A 78 5.17 2.75 0.04
N THR A 79 6.03 3.33 0.87
CA THR A 79 5.59 4.05 2.08
C THR A 79 4.95 5.39 1.69
N ILE A 80 4.27 6.07 2.63
CA ILE A 80 3.71 7.41 2.36
C ILE A 80 4.82 8.39 1.92
N ASP A 81 5.97 8.37 2.61
CA ASP A 81 7.12 9.19 2.23
C ASP A 81 7.72 8.75 0.90
N GLY A 82 7.69 7.45 0.59
CA GLY A 82 8.01 6.93 -0.73
C GLY A 82 7.16 7.51 -1.85
N ILE A 83 5.84 7.64 -1.63
CA ILE A 83 4.93 8.27 -2.59
C ILE A 83 5.35 9.73 -2.79
N ARG A 84 5.58 10.49 -1.71
CA ARG A 84 6.08 11.88 -1.78
C ARG A 84 7.38 11.98 -2.57
N ASN A 85 8.33 11.08 -2.29
CA ASN A 85 9.62 11.05 -2.96
C ASN A 85 9.50 10.77 -4.46
N VAL A 86 8.63 9.86 -4.87
CA VAL A 86 8.33 9.61 -6.30
C VAL A 86 7.69 10.83 -6.95
N LEU A 87 6.70 11.44 -6.31
CA LEU A 87 6.02 12.63 -6.83
C LEU A 87 6.98 13.83 -6.94
N ASN A 88 7.88 14.00 -5.97
CA ASN A 88 8.94 15.02 -5.99
C ASN A 88 9.94 14.75 -7.12
N HIS A 89 10.37 13.50 -7.29
CA HIS A 89 11.28 13.08 -8.35
C HIS A 89 10.72 13.40 -9.75
N ILE A 90 9.40 13.20 -9.93
CA ILE A 90 8.69 13.53 -11.18
C ILE A 90 8.45 15.04 -11.34
N GLY A 91 8.48 15.81 -10.25
CA GLY A 91 8.17 17.24 -10.25
C GLY A 91 6.65 17.52 -10.22
N ALA A 92 5.87 16.63 -9.61
CA ALA A 92 4.42 16.68 -9.55
C ALA A 92 3.83 17.58 -8.45
N HIS A 93 4.63 18.49 -7.91
CA HIS A 93 4.22 19.42 -6.86
C HIS A 93 3.84 20.78 -7.47
N LYS A 94 2.84 21.47 -6.88
CA LYS A 94 2.39 22.82 -7.31
C LYS A 94 3.46 23.90 -7.20
N ASN A 95 4.53 23.69 -6.44
CA ASN A 95 5.69 24.61 -6.39
C ASN A 95 6.87 24.11 -7.24
N GLY A 96 6.70 23.00 -7.95
CA GLY A 96 7.73 22.33 -8.73
C GLY A 96 7.52 22.52 -10.23
N MET A 97 7.64 21.43 -11.00
CA MET A 97 7.47 21.45 -12.46
C MET A 97 6.00 21.39 -12.90
N HIS A 98 5.06 21.38 -11.94
CA HIS A 98 3.61 21.30 -12.18
C HIS A 98 3.18 20.12 -13.05
N LYS A 99 3.90 18.99 -12.96
CA LYS A 99 3.52 17.76 -13.66
C LYS A 99 2.28 17.16 -13.03
N ARG A 100 1.32 16.73 -13.85
CA ARG A 100 0.18 15.94 -13.37
C ARG A 100 0.57 14.47 -13.36
N VAL A 101 0.14 13.75 -12.33
CA VAL A 101 0.36 12.32 -12.19
C VAL A 101 -0.98 11.61 -12.12
N LEU A 102 -1.16 10.55 -12.91
CA LEU A 102 -2.23 9.57 -12.71
C LEU A 102 -1.63 8.31 -12.09
N TRP A 103 -1.94 8.05 -10.83
CA TRP A 103 -1.42 6.94 -10.04
C TRP A 103 -2.44 5.79 -9.98
N HIS A 104 -2.09 4.67 -10.60
CA HIS A 104 -2.89 3.45 -10.58
C HIS A 104 -2.36 2.47 -9.53
N ASN A 105 -3.20 2.14 -8.55
CA ASN A 105 -2.99 0.99 -7.69
C ASN A 105 -3.73 -0.22 -8.26
N LEU A 106 -2.98 -1.26 -8.63
CA LEU A 106 -3.50 -2.45 -9.29
C LEU A 106 -3.86 -3.58 -8.32
N ARG A 107 -3.85 -3.31 -7.01
CA ARG A 107 -4.06 -4.34 -5.98
C ARG A 107 -5.53 -4.65 -5.74
N GLU A 108 -5.87 -5.93 -5.65
CA GLU A 108 -7.18 -6.36 -5.16
C GLU A 108 -7.22 -6.57 -3.64
N GLU A 109 -6.05 -6.73 -3.04
CA GLU A 109 -5.88 -6.92 -1.61
C GLU A 109 -6.08 -5.58 -0.88
N PRO A 110 -6.85 -5.53 0.23
CA PRO A 110 -6.98 -4.30 1.02
C PRO A 110 -5.64 -3.95 1.68
N VAL A 111 -5.25 -2.68 1.58
CA VAL A 111 -4.02 -2.14 2.18
C VAL A 111 -4.36 -0.98 3.10
N VAL A 112 -3.74 -0.98 4.28
CA VAL A 112 -3.78 0.13 5.23
C VAL A 112 -2.36 0.59 5.54
N TYR A 113 -2.21 1.88 5.81
CA TYR A 113 -0.95 2.47 6.24
C TYR A 113 -0.99 2.73 7.73
N ILE A 114 0.01 2.23 8.47
CA ILE A 114 0.20 2.52 9.90
C ILE A 114 1.58 3.17 10.05
N ASN A 115 1.62 4.35 10.68
CA ASN A 115 2.85 5.15 10.83
C ASN A 115 3.60 5.34 9.50
N GLY A 116 2.86 5.49 8.40
CA GLY A 116 3.41 5.67 7.05
C GLY A 116 3.87 4.40 6.33
N ARG A 117 3.83 3.22 6.98
CA ARG A 117 4.21 1.93 6.41
C ARG A 117 2.97 1.15 5.92
N PRO A 118 3.02 0.49 4.75
CA PRO A 118 1.90 -0.30 4.24
C PRO A 118 1.82 -1.68 4.89
N PHE A 119 0.60 -2.09 5.24
CA PHE A 119 0.25 -3.40 5.78
C PHE A 119 -0.91 -4.04 5.01
N VAL A 120 -0.88 -5.37 4.93
CA VAL A 120 -1.87 -6.19 4.22
C VAL A 120 -2.33 -7.35 5.10
N LEU A 121 -3.55 -7.82 4.89
CA LEU A 121 -4.06 -9.02 5.55
C LEU A 121 -3.46 -10.29 4.95
N ARG A 122 -3.15 -11.25 5.82
CA ARG A 122 -2.76 -12.60 5.43
C ARG A 122 -3.44 -13.62 6.33
N ASP A 123 -3.63 -14.81 5.80
CA ASP A 123 -4.05 -15.97 6.58
C ASP A 123 -2.89 -16.42 7.51
N VAL A 124 -3.21 -16.72 8.77
CA VAL A 124 -2.24 -17.14 9.79
C VAL A 124 -1.53 -18.46 9.43
N GLU A 125 -2.23 -19.41 8.79
CA GLU A 125 -1.64 -20.67 8.34
C GLU A 125 -0.85 -20.51 7.03
N ARG A 126 -1.17 -19.47 6.25
CA ARG A 126 -0.57 -19.21 4.92
C ARG A 126 -0.10 -17.76 4.76
N PRO A 127 0.84 -17.27 5.59
CA PRO A 127 1.21 -15.85 5.65
C PRO A 127 1.90 -15.33 4.37
N PHE A 128 2.43 -16.24 3.55
CA PHE A 128 3.11 -15.93 2.28
C PHE A 128 2.16 -15.89 1.07
N SER A 129 0.92 -16.37 1.21
CA SER A 129 -0.06 -16.44 0.12
C SER A 129 -0.99 -15.22 0.13
N ASN A 130 -1.32 -14.67 -1.04
CA ASN A 130 -2.30 -13.59 -1.14
C ASN A 130 -3.71 -14.13 -0.85
N LEU A 131 -4.51 -13.35 -0.14
CA LEU A 131 -5.96 -13.60 -0.05
C LEU A 131 -6.57 -13.22 -1.41
N GLU A 132 -7.17 -14.20 -2.09
CA GLU A 132 -7.79 -13.97 -3.40
C GLU A 132 -9.24 -13.47 -3.24
N TYR A 133 -9.53 -12.30 -3.82
CA TYR A 133 -10.87 -11.73 -3.87
C TYR A 133 -11.37 -11.66 -5.31
N THR A 134 -11.08 -12.70 -6.10
CA THR A 134 -11.24 -12.75 -7.56
C THR A 134 -12.47 -11.98 -8.05
N GLY A 135 -12.24 -10.85 -8.72
CA GLY A 135 -13.31 -10.02 -9.30
C GLY A 135 -13.94 -8.97 -8.39
N ILE A 136 -13.32 -8.68 -7.26
CA ILE A 136 -13.69 -7.55 -6.42
C ILE A 136 -13.55 -6.23 -7.19
N ASN A 137 -14.49 -5.31 -6.97
CA ASN A 137 -14.43 -3.98 -7.58
C ASN A 137 -13.81 -2.95 -6.61
N ARG A 138 -13.44 -1.79 -7.15
CA ARG A 138 -12.85 -0.68 -6.39
C ARG A 138 -13.61 -0.35 -5.10
N ALA A 139 -14.91 -0.10 -5.21
CA ALA A 139 -15.73 0.34 -4.07
C ALA A 139 -15.74 -0.70 -2.94
N ARG A 140 -15.73 -1.99 -3.28
CA ARG A 140 -15.69 -3.06 -2.29
C ARG A 140 -14.31 -3.16 -1.62
N VAL A 141 -13.22 -3.00 -2.36
CA VAL A 141 -11.86 -2.97 -1.78
C VAL A 141 -11.71 -1.78 -0.82
N GLU A 142 -12.09 -0.58 -1.25
CA GLU A 142 -12.01 0.64 -0.43
C GLU A 142 -12.90 0.53 0.83
N GLN A 143 -14.09 -0.09 0.72
CA GLN A 143 -14.92 -0.39 1.89
C GLN A 143 -14.24 -1.38 2.87
N MET A 144 -13.54 -2.38 2.35
CA MET A 144 -12.78 -3.31 3.19
C MET A 144 -11.61 -2.61 3.88
N GLU A 145 -10.90 -1.71 3.20
CA GLU A 145 -9.83 -0.89 3.81
C GLU A 145 -10.38 0.01 4.93
N SER A 146 -11.54 0.64 4.73
CA SER A 146 -12.21 1.44 5.76
C SER A 146 -12.57 0.62 6.99
N ARG A 147 -13.16 -0.57 6.80
CA ARG A 147 -13.51 -1.47 7.91
C ARG A 147 -12.29 -2.04 8.61
N LEU A 148 -11.24 -2.37 7.85
CA LEU A 148 -9.97 -2.81 8.41
C LEU A 148 -9.37 -1.73 9.31
N LYS A 149 -9.39 -0.47 8.88
CA LYS A 149 -8.98 0.67 9.73
C LYS A 149 -9.80 0.75 11.02
N GLU A 150 -11.11 0.59 10.96
CA GLU A 150 -11.99 0.57 12.15
C GLU A 150 -11.66 -0.60 13.07
N ASP A 151 -11.50 -1.81 12.53
CA ASP A 151 -11.14 -3.01 13.29
C ASP A 151 -9.80 -2.83 14.03
N ILE A 152 -8.79 -2.28 13.35
CA ILE A 152 -7.46 -2.01 13.94
C ILE A 152 -7.57 -0.99 15.08
N LEU A 153 -8.36 0.07 14.93
CA LEU A 153 -8.56 1.07 15.99
C LEU A 153 -9.27 0.47 17.22
N LEU A 154 -10.29 -0.37 17.00
CA LEU A 154 -11.02 -1.06 18.06
C LEU A 154 -10.15 -2.10 18.78
N GLU A 155 -9.30 -2.82 18.04
CA GLU A 155 -8.31 -3.72 18.63
C GLU A 155 -7.24 -2.96 19.41
N ALA A 156 -6.65 -1.91 18.82
CA ALA A 156 -5.62 -1.12 19.47
C ALA A 156 -6.11 -0.50 20.79
N ALA A 157 -7.37 -0.04 20.85
CA ALA A 157 -7.97 0.49 22.08
C ALA A 157 -8.01 -0.55 23.23
N ARG A 158 -8.09 -1.85 22.92
CA ARG A 158 -8.05 -2.95 23.90
C ARG A 158 -6.63 -3.22 24.42
N TYR A 159 -5.61 -2.96 23.60
CA TYR A 159 -4.21 -3.26 23.88
C TYR A 159 -3.35 -2.01 24.11
N GLY A 160 -3.94 -0.94 24.65
CA GLY A 160 -3.19 0.25 25.06
C GLY A 160 -2.67 1.08 23.89
N ASN A 161 -3.48 1.23 22.85
CA ASN A 161 -3.18 1.93 21.59
C ASN A 161 -2.03 1.27 20.81
N LYS A 162 -2.01 -0.06 20.78
CA LYS A 162 -1.06 -0.85 19.99
C LYS A 162 -1.75 -1.97 19.25
N ILE A 163 -1.29 -2.28 18.05
CA ILE A 163 -1.75 -3.41 17.24
C ILE A 163 -0.60 -4.38 17.03
N LEU A 164 -0.89 -5.67 17.00
CA LEU A 164 0.10 -6.67 16.64
C LEU A 164 0.25 -6.72 15.11
N VAL A 165 1.47 -6.51 14.63
CA VAL A 165 1.85 -6.64 13.22
C VAL A 165 2.94 -7.68 13.07
N THR A 166 3.00 -8.30 11.89
CA THR A 166 4.04 -9.28 11.56
C THR A 166 4.91 -8.77 10.42
N ASP A 167 6.22 -8.70 10.62
CA ASP A 167 7.19 -8.37 9.59
C ASP A 167 8.00 -9.60 9.18
N GLU A 168 8.43 -9.65 7.91
CA GLU A 168 9.37 -10.66 7.44
C GLU A 168 10.79 -10.07 7.46
N LEU A 169 11.70 -10.73 8.17
CA LEU A 169 13.12 -10.41 8.18
C LEU A 169 13.80 -10.86 6.87
N PRO A 170 14.98 -10.32 6.51
CA PRO A 170 15.67 -10.70 5.27
C PRO A 170 16.04 -12.18 5.13
N ASP A 171 16.08 -12.92 6.23
CA ASP A 171 16.31 -14.37 6.26
C ASP A 171 15.01 -15.19 6.12
N GLY A 172 13.87 -14.52 5.96
CA GLY A 172 12.53 -15.12 5.81
C GLY A 172 11.84 -15.39 7.14
N GLN A 173 12.43 -15.05 8.29
CA GLN A 173 11.79 -15.23 9.58
C GLN A 173 10.66 -14.22 9.78
N MET A 174 9.48 -14.70 10.19
CA MET A 174 8.36 -13.85 10.59
C MET A 174 8.53 -13.42 12.05
N VAL A 175 8.38 -12.12 12.32
CA VAL A 175 8.51 -11.54 13.66
C VAL A 175 7.34 -10.63 13.96
N ASP A 176 6.66 -10.92 15.06
CA ASP A 176 5.56 -10.11 15.56
C ASP A 176 6.06 -8.94 16.39
N GLN A 177 5.44 -7.78 16.19
CA GLN A 177 5.79 -6.53 16.85
C GLN A 177 4.53 -5.77 17.23
N TRP A 178 4.57 -5.12 18.38
CA TRP A 178 3.49 -4.23 18.81
C TRP A 178 3.72 -2.83 18.23
N GLU A 179 2.93 -2.48 17.22
CA GLU A 179 2.98 -1.19 16.55
C GLU A 179 2.05 -0.19 17.25
N PRO A 180 2.54 1.01 17.67
CA PRO A 180 1.68 2.05 18.23
C PRO A 180 0.68 2.57 17.20
N VAL A 181 -0.59 2.65 17.57
CA VAL A 181 -1.67 3.15 16.73
C VAL A 181 -2.37 4.31 17.40
N MET A 182 -2.39 5.45 16.72
CA MET A 182 -3.25 6.59 17.01
C MET A 182 -4.21 6.81 15.84
N HIS A 183 -5.27 7.57 16.07
CA HIS A 183 -6.28 7.81 15.03
C HIS A 183 -5.69 8.46 13.76
N ASP A 184 -4.70 9.33 13.89
CA ASP A 184 -4.00 10.01 12.79
C ASP A 184 -2.87 9.16 12.17
N SER A 185 -2.45 8.10 12.86
CA SER A 185 -1.35 7.25 12.40
C SER A 185 -1.79 6.15 11.45
N ILE A 186 -3.09 5.87 11.37
CA ILE A 186 -3.68 4.88 10.46
C ILE A 186 -4.49 5.53 9.34
N LYS A 187 -4.19 5.12 8.09
CA LYS A 187 -4.82 5.66 6.89
C LYS A 187 -5.16 4.54 5.90
N THR A 188 -6.32 4.64 5.27
CA THR A 188 -6.63 3.86 4.07
C THR A 188 -5.79 4.37 2.90
N THR A 189 -5.67 3.56 1.84
CA THR A 189 -4.92 4.01 0.67
C THR A 189 -5.52 5.28 0.06
N LEU A 190 -6.85 5.40 0.01
CA LEU A 190 -7.53 6.58 -0.53
C LEU A 190 -7.21 7.85 0.29
N GLU A 191 -7.31 7.77 1.62
CA GLU A 191 -7.01 8.89 2.52
C GLU A 191 -5.57 9.40 2.33
N VAL A 192 -4.61 8.51 2.09
CA VAL A 192 -3.22 8.90 1.80
C VAL A 192 -3.14 9.81 0.57
N TYR A 193 -3.79 9.44 -0.53
CA TYR A 193 -3.75 10.27 -1.75
C TYR A 193 -4.56 11.56 -1.62
N GLU A 194 -5.67 11.55 -0.89
CA GLU A 194 -6.44 12.77 -0.60
C GLU A 194 -5.62 13.78 0.21
N GLU A 195 -4.87 13.30 1.23
CA GLU A 195 -3.96 14.15 1.99
C GLU A 195 -2.83 14.71 1.12
N LEU A 196 -2.22 13.89 0.25
CA LEU A 196 -1.18 14.36 -0.67
C LEU A 196 -1.69 15.44 -1.62
N GLN A 197 -2.95 15.35 -2.08
CA GLN A 197 -3.57 16.40 -2.88
C GLN A 197 -3.72 17.72 -2.10
N VAL A 198 -4.09 17.63 -0.81
CA VAL A 198 -4.16 18.79 0.10
C VAL A 198 -2.78 19.39 0.33
N GLU A 199 -1.73 18.57 0.47
CA GLU A 199 -0.33 18.98 0.57
C GLU A 199 0.18 19.73 -0.68
N GLY A 200 -0.53 19.63 -1.81
CA GLY A 200 -0.20 20.36 -3.03
C GLY A 200 0.37 19.50 -4.15
N TYR A 201 0.36 18.17 -4.00
CA TYR A 201 0.69 17.27 -5.09
C TYR A 201 -0.44 17.22 -6.14
N LEU A 202 -0.05 17.19 -7.41
CA LEU A 202 -0.94 17.09 -8.57
C LEU A 202 -1.13 15.62 -8.96
N VAL A 203 -1.52 14.79 -8.00
CA VAL A 203 -1.72 13.35 -8.17
C VAL A 203 -3.22 13.03 -8.22
N ASP A 204 -3.64 12.30 -9.25
CA ASP A 204 -4.97 11.71 -9.39
C ASP A 204 -4.85 10.22 -9.09
N TYR A 205 -5.60 9.72 -8.12
CA TYR A 205 -5.50 8.35 -7.63
C TYR A 205 -6.61 7.47 -8.19
N GLU A 206 -6.24 6.31 -8.72
CA GLU A 206 -7.15 5.32 -9.24
C GLU A 206 -6.82 3.92 -8.76
N ARG A 207 -7.86 3.24 -8.24
CA ARG A 207 -7.78 1.84 -7.82
C ARG A 207 -8.40 0.95 -8.88
N VAL A 208 -7.61 0.04 -9.43
CA VAL A 208 -8.05 -0.98 -10.41
C VAL A 208 -7.67 -2.37 -9.89
N PRO A 209 -8.55 -3.03 -9.11
CA PRO A 209 -8.27 -4.33 -8.51
C PRO A 209 -8.00 -5.41 -9.56
N ILE A 210 -6.76 -5.86 -9.68
CA ILE A 210 -6.38 -6.99 -10.54
C ILE A 210 -5.90 -8.14 -9.66
N THR A 211 -6.44 -9.33 -9.91
CA THR A 211 -6.04 -10.56 -9.23
C THR A 211 -4.58 -10.88 -9.49
N ASP A 212 -3.87 -11.24 -8.42
CA ASP A 212 -2.44 -11.49 -8.53
C ASP A 212 -2.14 -12.67 -9.45
N GLU A 213 -1.02 -12.57 -10.18
CA GLU A 213 -0.59 -13.53 -11.21
C GLU A 213 -1.59 -13.83 -12.34
N LYS A 214 -2.69 -13.08 -12.43
CA LYS A 214 -3.70 -13.21 -13.49
C LYS A 214 -3.72 -11.97 -14.38
N SER A 215 -4.19 -12.16 -15.61
CA SER A 215 -4.45 -11.06 -16.53
C SER A 215 -5.62 -10.19 -16.01
N PRO A 216 -5.63 -8.88 -16.31
CA PRO A 216 -6.79 -8.03 -16.05
C PRO A 216 -8.04 -8.60 -16.71
N LYS A 217 -9.21 -8.45 -16.09
CA LYS A 217 -10.47 -8.73 -16.77
C LYS A 217 -10.69 -7.72 -17.89
N GLU A 218 -11.51 -8.09 -18.87
CA GLU A 218 -11.84 -7.22 -20.01
C GLU A 218 -12.36 -5.84 -19.55
N SER A 219 -13.25 -5.80 -18.56
CA SER A 219 -13.77 -4.54 -18.00
C SER A 219 -12.68 -3.68 -17.36
N ASP A 220 -11.73 -4.30 -16.66
CA ASP A 220 -10.64 -3.58 -15.99
C ASP A 220 -9.62 -3.08 -17.00
N PHE A 221 -9.33 -3.89 -18.03
CA PHE A 221 -8.51 -3.50 -19.18
C PHE A 221 -9.12 -2.29 -19.91
N ASP A 222 -10.41 -2.35 -20.24
CA ASP A 222 -11.12 -1.26 -20.91
C ASP A 222 -11.13 0.02 -20.07
N ASN A 223 -11.28 -0.10 -18.76
CA ASN A 223 -11.22 1.04 -17.85
C ASN A 223 -9.82 1.68 -17.85
N LEU A 224 -8.75 0.87 -17.75
CA LEU A 224 -7.37 1.35 -17.83
C LEU A 224 -7.12 2.07 -19.16
N VAL A 225 -7.46 1.45 -20.29
CA VAL A 225 -7.28 2.04 -21.62
C VAL A 225 -8.04 3.35 -21.75
N ARG A 226 -9.31 3.37 -21.34
CA ARG A 226 -10.14 4.58 -21.41
C ARG A 226 -9.56 5.72 -20.58
N ARG A 227 -9.15 5.43 -19.34
CA ARG A 227 -8.58 6.45 -18.46
C ARG A 227 -7.28 7.02 -19.03
N ILE A 228 -6.36 6.15 -19.44
CA ILE A 228 -5.08 6.54 -20.03
C ILE A 228 -5.28 7.33 -21.33
N ALA A 229 -6.31 7.03 -22.12
CA ALA A 229 -6.63 7.77 -23.33
C ALA A 229 -7.18 9.18 -23.07
N GLN A 230 -7.82 9.41 -21.91
CA GLN A 230 -8.47 10.66 -21.56
C GLN A 230 -7.56 11.69 -20.90
N VAL A 231 -6.45 11.28 -20.28
CA VAL A 231 -5.50 12.22 -19.67
C VAL A 231 -4.68 12.99 -20.70
N ASP A 232 -4.19 14.17 -20.33
CA ASP A 232 -3.32 14.99 -21.18
C ASP A 232 -2.03 14.23 -21.56
N LYS A 233 -1.49 14.50 -22.74
CA LYS A 233 -0.31 13.78 -23.25
C LYS A 233 0.94 13.99 -22.39
N ASP A 234 0.99 15.07 -21.60
CA ASP A 234 2.07 15.42 -20.68
C ASP A 234 1.85 14.90 -19.25
N THR A 235 0.75 14.20 -18.99
CA THR A 235 0.48 13.52 -17.72
C THR A 235 1.42 12.32 -17.56
N GLU A 236 2.00 12.19 -16.37
CA GLU A 236 2.86 11.08 -15.97
C GLU A 236 1.99 9.96 -15.39
N ILE A 237 2.17 8.73 -15.85
CA ILE A 237 1.31 7.59 -15.50
C ILE A 237 2.12 6.62 -14.65
N ILE A 238 1.64 6.32 -13.46
CA ILE A 238 2.32 5.45 -12.50
C ILE A 238 1.46 4.23 -12.23
N PHE A 239 2.08 3.06 -12.14
CA PHE A 239 1.44 1.82 -11.72
C PHE A 239 2.14 1.25 -10.49
N ASN A 240 1.38 0.82 -9.50
CA ASN A 240 1.91 0.04 -8.39
C ASN A 240 1.11 -1.24 -8.12
N CYS A 241 1.83 -2.25 -7.64
CA CYS A 241 1.30 -3.44 -7.00
C CYS A 241 2.19 -3.79 -5.81
N GLN A 242 2.07 -4.98 -5.21
CA GLN A 242 2.90 -5.37 -4.07
C GLN A 242 4.41 -5.30 -4.40
N MET A 243 4.89 -6.11 -5.34
CA MET A 243 6.33 -6.21 -5.67
C MET A 243 6.78 -5.29 -6.80
N GLY A 244 5.86 -4.58 -7.47
CA GLY A 244 6.18 -3.78 -8.64
C GLY A 244 6.54 -4.61 -9.89
N ARG A 245 6.15 -5.90 -9.91
CA ARG A 245 6.50 -6.88 -10.97
C ARG A 245 5.34 -7.18 -11.91
N GLY A 246 4.56 -8.24 -11.68
CA GLY A 246 3.54 -8.73 -12.61
C GLY A 246 2.50 -7.68 -13.01
N ARG A 247 1.58 -7.36 -12.08
CA ARG A 247 0.51 -6.36 -12.30
C ARG A 247 1.05 -5.01 -12.78
N THR A 248 2.07 -4.46 -12.11
CA THR A 248 2.72 -3.21 -12.49
C THR A 248 3.23 -3.23 -13.93
N THR A 249 3.95 -4.28 -14.33
CA THR A 249 4.50 -4.38 -15.69
C THR A 249 3.37 -4.50 -16.72
N THR A 250 2.31 -5.26 -16.43
CA THR A 250 1.13 -5.33 -17.29
C THR A 250 0.50 -3.95 -17.49
N GLY A 251 0.30 -3.17 -16.42
CA GLY A 251 -0.19 -1.80 -16.52
C GLY A 251 0.73 -0.89 -17.35
N MET A 252 2.04 -0.96 -17.11
CA MET A 252 3.04 -0.20 -17.87
C MET A 252 3.03 -0.55 -19.37
N VAL A 253 2.91 -1.83 -19.73
CA VAL A 253 2.80 -2.28 -21.13
C VAL A 253 1.55 -1.69 -21.78
N ILE A 254 0.39 -1.81 -21.11
CA ILE A 254 -0.88 -1.26 -21.62
C ILE A 254 -0.75 0.24 -21.86
N ALA A 255 -0.26 0.98 -20.87
CA ALA A 255 -0.09 2.42 -20.97
C ALA A 255 0.88 2.81 -22.08
N THR A 256 1.98 2.07 -22.23
CA THR A 256 2.97 2.29 -23.29
C THR A 256 2.34 2.11 -24.68
N LEU A 257 1.58 1.04 -24.89
CA LEU A 257 0.90 0.78 -26.17
C LEU A 257 -0.12 1.87 -26.50
N VAL A 258 -0.95 2.26 -25.52
CA VAL A 258 -1.92 3.36 -25.69
C VAL A 258 -1.20 4.68 -25.97
N TYR A 259 -0.13 4.97 -25.23
CA TYR A 259 0.64 6.19 -25.42
C TYR A 259 1.28 6.27 -26.82
N LEU A 260 1.96 5.20 -27.26
CA LEU A 260 2.56 5.11 -28.60
C LEU A 260 1.52 5.31 -29.71
N ASN A 261 0.33 4.71 -29.54
CA ASN A 261 -0.79 4.92 -30.45
C ASN A 261 -1.23 6.40 -30.50
N ARG A 262 -1.35 7.06 -29.34
CA ARG A 262 -1.77 8.48 -29.23
C ARG A 262 -0.77 9.48 -29.79
N ILE A 263 0.51 9.14 -29.83
CA ILE A 263 1.57 10.01 -30.40
C ILE A 263 1.94 9.64 -31.84
N GLY A 264 1.34 8.59 -32.41
CA GLY A 264 1.62 8.15 -33.78
C GLY A 264 3.05 7.64 -33.99
N ALA A 265 3.71 7.16 -32.92
CA ALA A 265 5.11 6.78 -32.98
C ALA A 265 5.28 5.29 -33.34
N SER A 266 6.15 5.02 -34.32
CA SER A 266 6.59 3.69 -34.71
C SER A 266 7.88 3.30 -33.98
N VAL A 267 7.84 3.22 -32.65
CA VAL A 267 8.99 2.75 -31.85
C VAL A 267 8.91 1.22 -31.71
N PRO A 268 10.00 0.47 -31.96
CA PRO A 268 10.00 -0.97 -31.72
C PRO A 268 9.80 -1.27 -30.23
N ILE A 269 8.69 -1.95 -29.89
CA ILE A 269 8.26 -2.26 -28.51
C ILE A 269 9.35 -2.98 -27.70
N CYS A 270 10.22 -3.72 -28.38
CA CYS A 270 11.28 -4.54 -27.75
C CYS A 270 12.31 -3.70 -26.96
N SER A 271 12.46 -2.40 -27.22
CA SER A 271 13.41 -1.55 -26.49
C SER A 271 12.83 -0.88 -25.23
N LEU A 272 11.54 -1.06 -24.95
CA LEU A 272 10.82 -0.37 -23.85
C LEU A 272 10.51 -1.26 -22.64
N LEU A 273 10.77 -2.57 -22.74
CA LEU A 273 10.32 -3.58 -21.77
C LEU A 273 11.46 -4.30 -21.02
N VAL A 274 12.68 -3.77 -21.08
CA VAL A 274 13.85 -4.30 -20.34
C VAL A 274 14.05 -3.52 -19.05
#